data_AF-A0A9E1ASZ3-F1
#
_entry.id   AF-A0A9E1ASZ3-F1
#
_cell.length_a   1.000
_cell.length_b   1.000
_cell.length_c   1.000
_cell.angle_alpha   90.00
_cell.angle_beta   90.00
_cell.angle_gamma   90.00
#
_symmetry.space_group_name_H-M   'P 1'
#
loop_
_entity.id
_entity.type
_entity.pdbx_description
1 polymer ?
#
loop_
_entity_poly.entity_id
_entity_poly.type
_entity_poly.pdbx_seq_one_letter_code
_entity_poly.pdbx_strand_id
1 'polypeptide(L)'
;MELYKEILAGVLAHQEIQINFPNLQITPTEIVELKSYQALQKIKAVITDDSLSDSECFMKIEEIISIFETLGCNGGTRHDFG
;
A
#
# COMPACT_ATOMS: atom_id res chain seq x y z
N MET A 1 -21.28 -17.09 -14.36
CA MET A 1 -21.67 -15.94 -13.53
C MET A 1 -23.20 -15.87 -13.58
N GLU A 2 -23.91 -15.54 -12.50
CA GLU A 2 -25.38 -15.52 -12.56
C GLU A 2 -25.89 -14.25 -13.25
N LEU A 3 -26.87 -14.38 -14.16
CA LEU A 3 -27.43 -13.30 -14.98
C LEU A 3 -27.84 -12.05 -14.16
N TYR A 4 -28.34 -12.25 -12.94
CA TYR A 4 -28.71 -11.11 -12.08
C TYR A 4 -27.50 -10.24 -11.70
N LYS A 5 -26.31 -10.83 -11.52
CA LYS A 5 -25.07 -10.10 -11.19
C LYS A 5 -24.58 -9.28 -12.38
N GLU A 6 -24.72 -9.81 -13.59
CA GLU A 6 -24.35 -9.13 -14.84
C GLU A 6 -25.22 -7.91 -15.08
N ILE A 7 -26.53 -8.05 -14.88
CA ILE A 7 -27.49 -6.95 -14.97
C ILE A 7 -27.17 -5.89 -13.90
N LEU A 8 -26.92 -6.30 -12.65
CA LEU A 8 -26.58 -5.39 -11.56
C LEU A 8 -25.30 -4.59 -11.86
N ALA A 9 -24.24 -5.27 -12.32
CA ALA A 9 -22.96 -4.64 -12.64
C ALA A 9 -23.10 -3.61 -13.78
N GLY A 10 -23.86 -3.92 -14.83
CA GLY A 10 -24.11 -2.99 -15.94
C GLY A 10 -24.84 -1.72 -15.50
N VAL A 11 -25.82 -1.85 -14.61
CA VAL A 11 -26.56 -0.70 -14.07
C VAL A 11 -25.66 0.15 -13.17
N LEU A 12 -24.91 -0.48 -12.25
CA LEU A 12 -24.08 0.21 -11.27
C LEU A 12 -22.85 0.90 -11.87
N ALA A 13 -22.27 0.35 -12.95
CA ALA A 13 -21.07 0.91 -13.60
C ALA A 13 -21.25 2.34 -14.14
N HIS A 14 -22.49 2.79 -14.34
CA HIS A 14 -22.83 4.10 -14.88
C HIS A 14 -23.43 5.06 -13.83
N GLN A 15 -23.44 4.66 -12.55
CA GLN A 15 -23.96 5.50 -11.47
C GLN A 15 -22.84 6.29 -10.81
N GLU A 16 -23.17 7.49 -10.32
CA GLU A 16 -22.32 8.21 -9.39
C GLU A 16 -22.29 7.44 -8.06
N ILE A 17 -21.09 7.09 -7.60
CA ILE A 17 -20.88 6.44 -6.29
C ILE A 17 -20.36 7.47 -5.31
N GLN A 18 -21.13 7.72 -4.26
CA GLN A 18 -20.69 8.50 -3.11
C GLN A 18 -20.36 7.56 -1.95
N ILE A 19 -19.09 7.56 -1.52
CA ILE A 19 -18.63 6.78 -0.38
C ILE A 19 -18.60 7.72 0.84
N ASN A 20 -19.41 7.41 1.84
CA ASN A 20 -19.41 8.12 3.12
C ASN A 20 -18.95 7.19 4.23
N PHE A 21 -18.08 7.68 5.10
CA PHE A 21 -17.65 6.99 6.32
C PHE A 21 -18.19 7.74 7.55
N PRO A 22 -19.51 7.64 7.86
CA PRO A 22 -20.17 8.47 8.87
C PRO A 22 -19.65 8.23 10.29
N ASN A 23 -18.97 7.13 10.52
CA ASN A 23 -18.40 6.75 11.82
C ASN A 23 -16.86 6.78 11.83
N LEU A 24 -16.22 7.31 10.79
CA LEU A 24 -14.77 7.46 10.78
C LEU A 24 -14.37 8.61 11.71
N GLN A 25 -13.96 8.24 12.92
CA GLN A 25 -13.56 9.18 13.98
C GLN A 25 -12.13 9.71 13.81
N ILE A 26 -11.39 9.22 12.81
CA ILE A 26 -10.00 9.57 12.53
C ILE A 26 -9.94 10.42 11.27
N THR A 27 -9.21 11.53 11.35
CA THR A 27 -9.04 12.45 10.22
C THR A 27 -8.12 11.84 9.16
N PRO A 28 -8.24 12.27 7.88
CA PRO A 28 -7.29 11.87 6.85
C PRO A 28 -5.82 12.12 7.22
N THR A 29 -5.53 13.23 7.91
CA THR A 29 -4.19 13.55 8.41
C THR A 29 -3.69 12.50 9.41
N GLU A 30 -4.50 12.15 10.41
CA GLU A 30 -4.15 11.13 11.40
C GLU A 30 -3.97 9.74 10.76
N ILE A 31 -4.76 9.42 9.73
CA ILE A 31 -4.57 8.18 8.94
C ILE A 31 -3.19 8.19 8.27
N VAL A 32 -2.85 9.29 7.58
CA VAL A 32 -1.57 9.42 6.87
C VAL A 32 -0.40 9.36 7.85
N GLU A 33 -0.48 10.07 8.98
CA GLU A 33 0.56 10.07 10.01
C GLU A 33 0.77 8.68 10.60
N LEU A 34 -0.32 7.99 10.99
CA LEU A 34 -0.26 6.64 11.54
C LEU A 34 0.38 5.65 10.55
N LYS A 35 -0.09 5.67 9.29
CA LYS A 35 0.41 4.78 8.24
C LYS A 35 1.86 5.07 7.86
N SER A 36 2.23 6.34 7.77
CA SER A 36 3.61 6.77 7.48
C SER A 36 4.54 6.37 8.62
N TYR A 37 4.14 6.56 9.87
CA TYR A 37 4.95 6.16 11.02
C TYR A 37 5.16 4.65 11.09
N GLN A 38 4.10 3.87 10.86
CA GLN A 38 4.20 2.40 10.77
C GLN A 38 5.15 1.95 9.65
N ALA A 39 5.11 2.61 8.49
CA ALA A 39 6.02 2.31 7.39
C ALA A 39 7.47 2.65 7.75
N LEU A 40 7.72 3.80 8.36
CA LEU A 40 9.05 4.21 8.83
C LEU A 40 9.61 3.22 9.87
N GLN A 41 8.79 2.69 10.76
CA GLN A 41 9.21 1.67 11.72
C GLN A 41 9.67 0.38 11.01
N LYS A 42 8.92 -0.08 10.00
CA LYS A 42 9.29 -1.26 9.21
C LYS A 42 10.57 -1.03 8.42
N ILE A 43 10.68 0.10 7.74
CA ILE A 43 11.89 0.49 6.99
C ILE A 43 13.10 0.55 7.93
N LYS A 44 12.94 1.14 9.12
CA LYS A 44 14.01 1.18 10.11
C LYS A 44 14.47 -0.24 10.49
N ALA A 45 13.52 -1.15 10.76
CA ALA A 45 13.85 -2.53 11.10
C ALA A 45 14.66 -3.23 9.99
N VAL A 46 14.31 -2.99 8.72
CA VAL A 46 15.05 -3.51 7.57
C VAL A 46 16.47 -2.93 7.48
N ILE A 47 16.63 -1.63 7.71
CA ILE A 47 17.92 -0.93 7.58
C ILE A 47 18.88 -1.24 8.75
N THR A 48 18.35 -1.49 9.95
CA THR A 48 19.18 -1.71 11.16
C THR A 48 19.45 -3.19 11.44
N ASP A 49 19.20 -4.08 10.47
CA ASP A 49 19.52 -5.50 10.62
C ASP A 49 21.02 -5.72 10.36
N ASP A 50 21.80 -5.64 11.44
CA ASP A 50 23.26 -5.80 11.41
C ASP A 50 23.70 -7.25 11.10
N SER A 51 22.76 -8.19 10.94
CA SER A 51 23.09 -9.58 10.57
C SER A 51 23.29 -9.77 9.06
N LEU A 52 22.92 -8.77 8.25
CA LEU A 52 22.94 -8.86 6.79
C LEU A 52 24.32 -8.54 6.21
N SER A 53 24.72 -9.29 5.19
CA SER A 53 25.83 -8.92 4.30
C SER A 53 25.47 -7.76 3.38
N ASP A 54 26.46 -7.10 2.78
CA ASP A 54 26.24 -6.04 1.78
C ASP A 54 25.36 -6.51 0.61
N SER A 55 25.51 -7.76 0.17
CA SER A 55 24.66 -8.35 -0.87
C SER A 55 23.22 -8.56 -0.42
N GLU A 56 23.00 -8.94 0.83
CA GLU A 56 21.64 -9.11 1.37
C GLU A 56 20.98 -7.75 1.61
N CYS A 57 21.74 -6.75 2.07
CA CYS A 57 21.29 -5.36 2.16
C CYS A 57 20.80 -4.81 0.81
N PHE A 58 21.44 -5.18 -0.30
CA PHE A 58 20.98 -4.81 -1.63
C PHE A 58 19.60 -5.41 -1.94
N MET A 59 19.37 -6.68 -1.60
CA MET A 59 18.06 -7.32 -1.77
C MET A 59 16.99 -6.71 -0.85
N LYS A 60 17.37 -6.17 0.31
CA LYS A 60 16.45 -5.47 1.21
C LYS A 60 15.89 -4.15 0.66
N ILE A 61 16.49 -3.58 -0.39
CA ILE A 61 15.91 -2.44 -1.11
C ILE A 61 14.53 -2.80 -1.67
N GLU A 62 14.35 -4.03 -2.15
CA GLU A 62 13.04 -4.54 -2.61
C GLU A 62 12.03 -4.59 -1.48
N GLU A 63 12.44 -5.04 -0.29
CA GLU A 63 11.56 -5.09 0.87
C GLU A 63 11.10 -3.70 1.31
N ILE A 64 12.00 -2.70 1.25
CA ILE A 64 11.65 -1.29 1.50
C ILE A 64 10.64 -0.80 0.46
N ILE A 65 10.81 -1.14 -0.81
CA ILE A 65 9.90 -0.75 -1.88
C ILE A 65 8.53 -1.39 -1.72
N SER A 66 8.48 -2.68 -1.41
CA SER A 66 7.24 -3.38 -1.09
C SER A 66 6.48 -2.71 0.05
N ILE A 67 7.19 -2.21 1.09
CA ILE A 67 6.56 -1.43 2.17
C ILE A 67 5.86 -0.19 1.62
N PHE A 68 6.46 0.56 0.69
CA PHE A 68 5.81 1.70 0.03
C PHE A 68 4.61 1.28 -0.83
N GLU A 69 4.72 0.19 -1.57
CA GLU A 69 3.63 -0.33 -2.40
C GLU A 69 2.42 -0.76 -1.57
N THR A 70 2.64 -1.32 -0.38
CA THR A 70 1.54 -1.65 0.55
C THR A 70 0.76 -0.43 1.04
N LEU A 71 1.35 0.77 0.95
CA LEU A 71 0.67 2.04 1.24
C LEU A 71 -0.03 2.64 0.01
N GLY A 72 0.09 2.00 -1.15
CA GLY A 72 -0.41 2.49 -2.43
C GLY A 72 0.53 3.48 -3.13
N CYS A 73 1.79 3.60 -2.68
CA CYS A 73 2.80 4.41 -3.34
C CYS A 73 3.53 3.58 -4.41
N ASN A 74 3.71 4.13 -5.62
CA ASN A 74 4.53 3.49 -6.63
C ASN A 74 6.02 3.66 -6.27
N GLY A 75 6.75 2.55 -6.10
CA GLY A 75 8.20 2.53 -5.81
C GLY A 75 9.10 2.91 -6.98
N GLY A 76 8.52 3.20 -8.16
CA GLY A 76 9.25 3.45 -9.39
C GLY A 76 9.84 2.16 -9.99
N THR A 77 10.66 2.28 -11.03
CA THR A 77 11.18 1.11 -11.78
C THR A 77 12.61 0.72 -11.41
N ARG A 78 13.20 1.36 -10.39
CA ARG A 78 14.62 1.20 -10.03
C ARG A 78 14.96 -0.16 -9.39
N HIS A 79 13.95 -0.94 -9.02
CA HIS A 79 14.07 -2.25 -8.37
C HIS A 79 13.76 -3.43 -9.29
N ASP A 80 13.41 -3.15 -10.54
CA ASP A 80 13.20 -4.17 -11.55
C ASP A 80 14.57 -4.67 -12.03
N PHE A 81 15.12 -5.63 -11.30
CA PHE A 81 16.46 -6.18 -11.57
C PHE A 81 16.48 -7.24 -12.68
N GLY A 82 15.33 -7.57 -13.27
CA GLY A 82 15.21 -8.56 -14.35
C GLY A 82 15.23 -10.00 -13.87
#